data_AF-A0A2P6MYR2-F1
#
_entry.id   AF-A0A2P6MYR2-F1
#
_cell.length_a   1.000
_cell.length_b   1.000
_cell.length_c   1.000
_cell.angle_alpha   90.00
_cell.angle_beta   90.00
_cell.angle_gamma   90.00
#
_symmetry.space_group_name_H-M   'P 1'
#
loop_
_entity.id
_entity.type
_entity.pdbx_description
1 polymer ?
#
loop_
_entity_poly.entity_id
_entity_poly.type
_entity_poly.pdbx_seq_one_letter_code
_entity_poly.pdbx_strand_id
1 'polypeptide(L)'
;MSKEEAQEVPPTATEKDTAKDNDNAGPFDSFQISSHEYLKTLGDRAKCENCNATRKYFCYTCFRPVGDIDRVPQMRLPIQLNIIHHPKEPKSKKTSIHAKVLAPLDVVMFDDPDIPDYRQEKDEVLLLFPSPDAKNISEIDVTKYKKIIVIDSTWSQTKGILRNERLQGLQCVRIQTYETKFWRYQDHGREFLATIEAIYYFYREYQQRINGGVYRGEMDNLLYYFSFFYNLIQGVYKKNNKEFNRIEGYVKLEPPTKAIKTDEAEK
;
A
#
# COMPACT_ATOMS: atom_id res chain seq x y z
N MET A 1 -66.62 -9.90 1.03
CA MET A 1 -66.23 -11.21 1.58
C MET A 1 -65.60 -11.95 0.41
N SER A 2 -64.30 -12.20 0.32
CA SER A 2 -63.29 -12.41 1.36
C SER A 2 -61.93 -12.03 0.77
N LYS A 3 -61.09 -11.37 1.57
CA LYS A 3 -59.67 -11.14 1.29
C LYS A 3 -58.94 -12.46 1.50
N GLU A 4 -58.01 -12.82 0.62
CA GLU A 4 -57.07 -13.91 0.83
C GLU A 4 -55.68 -13.27 0.98
N GLU A 5 -55.20 -13.23 2.22
CA GLU A 5 -53.88 -12.76 2.60
C GLU A 5 -52.87 -13.88 2.34
N ALA A 6 -51.91 -13.63 1.45
CA ALA A 6 -50.74 -14.49 1.27
C ALA A 6 -49.74 -14.21 2.39
N GLN A 7 -49.46 -15.23 3.20
CA GLN A 7 -48.44 -15.20 4.25
C GLN A 7 -47.02 -15.19 3.65
N GLU A 8 -46.21 -14.27 4.19
CA GLU A 8 -44.79 -14.10 3.95
C GLU A 8 -43.98 -15.33 4.39
N VAL A 9 -43.03 -15.76 3.55
CA VAL A 9 -41.93 -16.64 3.96
C VAL A 9 -40.66 -15.78 4.04
N PRO A 10 -40.04 -15.63 5.22
CA PRO A 10 -38.90 -14.74 5.39
C PRO A 10 -37.63 -15.32 4.74
N PRO A 11 -36.73 -14.46 4.21
CA PRO A 11 -35.46 -14.91 3.66
C PRO A 11 -34.55 -15.43 4.79
N THR A 12 -34.00 -16.62 4.56
CA THR A 12 -33.02 -17.30 5.42
C THR A 12 -31.80 -16.41 5.64
N ALA A 13 -31.50 -16.16 6.91
CA ALA A 13 -30.36 -15.36 7.36
C ALA A 13 -29.05 -15.92 6.79
N THR A 14 -28.32 -15.07 6.08
CA THR A 14 -26.90 -15.27 5.77
C THR A 14 -26.10 -15.26 7.07
N GLU A 15 -25.20 -16.23 7.20
CA GLU A 15 -24.27 -16.36 8.31
C GLU A 15 -23.45 -15.06 8.45
N LYS A 16 -23.70 -14.34 9.55
CA LYS A 16 -22.79 -13.28 10.01
C LYS A 16 -21.53 -13.97 10.52
N ASP A 17 -20.46 -13.87 9.75
CA ASP A 17 -19.09 -14.07 10.24
C ASP A 17 -18.87 -13.13 11.43
N THR A 18 -19.01 -13.67 12.63
CA THR A 18 -18.66 -13.01 13.88
C THR A 18 -17.17 -13.21 14.11
N ALA A 19 -16.35 -12.48 13.35
CA ALA A 19 -14.98 -12.26 13.75
C ALA A 19 -15.01 -11.43 15.05
N LYS A 20 -14.72 -12.08 16.18
CA LYS A 20 -14.39 -11.37 17.42
C LYS A 20 -13.13 -10.57 17.14
N ASP A 21 -13.25 -9.26 17.07
CA ASP A 21 -12.12 -8.34 17.01
C ASP A 21 -11.24 -8.59 18.24
N ASN A 22 -10.07 -9.15 17.99
CA ASN A 22 -9.03 -9.27 18.99
C ASN A 22 -8.36 -7.89 19.06
N ASP A 23 -8.77 -7.04 20.01
CA ASP A 23 -8.34 -5.64 20.17
C ASP A 23 -6.81 -5.43 20.21
N ASN A 24 -6.04 -6.51 20.37
CA ASN A 24 -4.59 -6.52 20.46
C ASN A 24 -3.85 -6.86 19.16
N ALA A 25 -4.55 -7.18 18.06
CA ALA A 25 -3.91 -7.41 16.76
C ALA A 25 -3.40 -6.09 16.14
N GLY A 26 -2.13 -6.08 15.76
CA GLY A 26 -1.52 -5.02 14.98
C GLY A 26 -2.07 -4.95 13.54
N PRO A 27 -1.98 -3.79 12.87
CA PRO A 27 -2.61 -3.58 11.56
C PRO A 27 -1.97 -4.39 10.42
N PHE A 28 -0.87 -5.10 10.68
CA PHE A 28 -0.19 -5.95 9.72
C PHE A 28 -0.08 -7.42 10.18
N ASP A 29 -0.67 -7.79 11.32
CA ASP A 29 -0.48 -9.12 11.92
C ASP A 29 -1.11 -10.25 11.11
N SER A 30 -2.13 -9.93 10.30
CA SER A 30 -2.76 -10.87 9.37
C SER A 30 -2.01 -11.05 8.05
N PHE A 31 -0.93 -10.30 7.82
CA PHE A 31 -0.16 -10.32 6.59
C PHE A 31 1.08 -11.21 6.74
N GLN A 32 1.44 -11.93 5.69
CA GLN A 32 2.65 -12.75 5.59
C GLN A 32 3.86 -11.90 5.16
N ILE A 33 4.15 -10.87 5.95
CA ILE A 33 5.30 -9.99 5.72
C ILE A 33 6.56 -10.60 6.35
N SER A 34 7.65 -10.64 5.59
CA SER A 34 8.95 -11.10 6.09
C SER A 34 9.44 -10.27 7.27
N SER A 35 10.27 -10.89 8.12
CA SER A 35 10.77 -10.24 9.33
C SER A 35 11.56 -8.96 9.06
N HIS A 36 11.32 -7.94 9.88
CA HIS A 36 12.04 -6.67 9.86
C HIS A 36 13.33 -6.67 10.69
N GLU A 37 13.70 -7.78 11.34
CA GLU A 37 14.86 -7.82 12.25
C GLU A 37 16.14 -7.34 11.58
N TYR A 38 16.37 -7.74 10.32
CA TYR A 38 17.52 -7.27 9.58
C TYR A 38 17.59 -5.73 9.48
N LEU A 39 16.47 -5.06 9.14
CA LEU A 39 16.43 -3.60 9.03
C LEU A 39 16.71 -2.91 10.38
N LYS A 40 16.41 -3.56 11.51
CA LYS A 40 16.72 -3.06 12.86
C LYS A 40 18.21 -3.19 13.21
N THR A 41 18.90 -4.16 12.62
CA THR A 41 20.37 -4.33 12.81
C THR A 41 21.19 -3.31 12.01
N LEU A 42 20.59 -2.65 11.01
CA LEU A 42 21.26 -1.59 10.27
C LEU A 42 21.54 -0.41 11.21
N GLY A 43 22.81 -0.04 11.32
CA GLY A 43 23.26 1.10 12.12
C GLY A 43 22.88 2.45 11.50
N ASP A 44 23.84 3.36 11.49
CA ASP A 44 23.65 4.67 10.88
C ASP A 44 23.60 4.61 9.35
N ARG A 45 23.40 5.78 8.73
CA ARG A 45 23.33 5.88 7.27
C ARG A 45 24.65 5.43 6.64
N ALA A 46 24.56 4.60 5.61
CA ALA A 46 25.68 4.12 4.82
C ALA A 46 25.68 4.69 3.41
N LYS A 47 26.78 4.51 2.67
CA LYS A 47 26.90 4.90 1.27
C LYS A 47 26.21 3.87 0.38
N CYS A 48 25.39 4.34 -0.56
CA CYS A 48 24.91 3.49 -1.65
C CYS A 48 26.10 3.07 -2.53
N GLU A 49 26.28 1.78 -2.75
CA GLU A 49 27.39 1.23 -3.54
C GLU A 49 27.39 1.69 -5.00
N ASN A 50 26.24 2.10 -5.55
CA ASN A 50 26.14 2.53 -6.94
C ASN A 50 26.34 4.05 -7.14
N CYS A 51 25.71 4.89 -6.32
CA CYS A 51 25.75 6.35 -6.51
C CYS A 51 26.49 7.11 -5.40
N ASN A 52 27.06 6.41 -4.41
CA ASN A 52 27.76 6.98 -3.26
C ASN A 52 26.94 7.99 -2.42
N ALA A 53 25.62 8.01 -2.61
CA ALA A 53 24.74 8.84 -1.82
C ALA A 53 24.49 8.20 -0.45
N THR A 54 24.49 9.01 0.60
CA THR A 54 24.26 8.53 1.98
C THR A 54 22.76 8.21 2.19
N ARG A 55 22.45 6.98 2.60
CA ARG A 55 21.10 6.40 2.68
C ARG A 55 21.00 5.48 3.90
N LYS A 56 19.79 5.20 4.40
CA LYS A 56 19.61 4.28 5.55
C LYS A 56 19.17 2.88 5.12
N TYR A 57 17.95 2.74 4.59
CA TYR A 57 17.38 1.42 4.31
C TYR A 57 17.47 1.02 2.82
N PHE A 58 17.24 1.99 1.94
CA PHE A 58 17.37 1.80 0.49
C PHE A 58 17.72 3.13 -0.18
N CYS A 59 18.27 3.04 -1.39
CA CYS A 59 18.57 4.19 -2.22
C CYS A 59 17.38 4.56 -3.10
N TYR A 60 16.74 5.70 -2.85
CA TYR A 60 15.65 6.23 -3.68
C TYR A 60 16.08 6.78 -5.06
N THR A 61 17.36 6.62 -5.43
CA THR A 61 17.90 6.99 -6.75
C THR A 61 18.24 5.74 -7.57
N CYS A 62 18.90 4.76 -6.94
CA CYS A 62 19.30 3.51 -7.60
C CYS A 62 18.30 2.37 -7.37
N PHE A 63 17.28 2.61 -6.56
CA PHE A 63 16.22 1.67 -6.21
C PHE A 63 16.72 0.31 -5.72
N ARG A 64 17.73 0.33 -4.84
CA ARG A 64 18.32 -0.88 -4.24
C ARG A 64 18.38 -0.78 -2.71
N PRO A 65 18.33 -1.90 -1.99
CA PRO A 65 18.61 -1.92 -0.55
C PRO A 65 19.98 -1.35 -0.23
N VAL A 66 20.14 -0.87 1.00
CA VAL A 66 21.43 -0.50 1.58
C VAL A 66 21.81 -1.56 2.60
N GLY A 67 23.06 -2.02 2.55
CA GLY A 67 23.54 -3.18 3.28
C GLY A 67 23.46 -4.44 2.43
N ASP A 68 23.46 -5.59 3.09
CA ASP A 68 23.22 -6.90 2.52
C ASP A 68 21.83 -6.98 1.84
N ILE A 69 21.83 -7.18 0.52
CA ILE A 69 20.63 -7.23 -0.31
C ILE A 69 19.88 -8.55 -0.10
N ASP A 70 20.61 -9.64 0.17
CA ASP A 70 20.04 -11.00 0.24
C ASP A 70 19.18 -11.19 1.49
N ARG A 71 19.32 -10.29 2.47
CA ARG A 71 18.50 -10.24 3.68
C ARG A 71 17.22 -9.41 3.54
N VAL A 72 16.99 -8.79 2.38
CA VAL A 72 15.74 -8.10 2.04
C VAL A 72 14.91 -8.99 1.12
N PRO A 73 13.60 -9.17 1.38
CA PRO A 73 12.76 -10.01 0.51
C PRO A 73 12.81 -9.51 -0.94
N GLN A 74 13.07 -10.44 -1.85
CA GLN A 74 12.95 -10.23 -3.29
C GLN A 74 11.64 -10.85 -3.78
N MET A 75 10.99 -10.17 -4.72
CA MET A 75 9.65 -10.50 -5.18
C MET A 75 9.57 -10.56 -6.69
N ARG A 76 8.62 -11.34 -7.20
CA ARG A 76 8.14 -11.25 -8.57
C ARG A 76 6.69 -10.81 -8.59
N LEU A 77 6.33 -10.01 -9.57
CA LEU A 77 4.95 -9.56 -9.79
C LEU A 77 4.32 -10.39 -10.91
N PRO A 78 3.02 -10.71 -10.83
CA PRO A 78 2.35 -11.52 -11.85
C PRO A 78 2.26 -10.83 -13.21
N ILE A 79 2.32 -9.50 -13.25
CA ILE A 79 2.43 -8.67 -14.45
C ILE A 79 3.38 -7.50 -14.15
N GLN A 80 3.98 -6.88 -15.17
CA GLN A 80 4.91 -5.77 -15.00
C GLN A 80 4.20 -4.52 -14.45
N LEU A 81 4.87 -3.79 -13.56
CA LEU A 81 4.41 -2.52 -13.01
C LEU A 81 5.22 -1.36 -13.60
N ASN A 82 4.56 -0.45 -14.29
CA ASN A 82 5.16 0.80 -14.74
C ASN A 82 4.69 1.95 -13.84
N ILE A 83 5.64 2.58 -13.14
CA ILE A 83 5.38 3.74 -12.31
C ILE A 83 5.76 5.00 -13.09
N ILE A 84 4.81 5.92 -13.27
CA ILE A 84 5.07 7.24 -13.85
C ILE A 84 5.16 8.24 -12.70
N HIS A 85 6.35 8.78 -12.48
CA HIS A 85 6.64 9.73 -11.43
C HIS A 85 6.69 11.16 -11.98
N HIS A 86 6.15 12.12 -11.23
CA HIS A 86 6.26 13.53 -11.58
C HIS A 86 7.63 14.10 -11.15
N PRO A 87 8.50 14.58 -12.05
CA PRO A 87 9.92 14.85 -11.78
C PRO A 87 10.17 15.97 -10.76
N LYS A 88 9.21 16.89 -10.56
CA LYS A 88 9.34 17.96 -9.55
C LYS A 88 9.06 17.48 -8.12
N GLU A 89 8.60 16.25 -7.95
CA GLU A 89 8.36 15.66 -6.64
C GLU A 89 9.58 14.86 -6.15
N PRO A 90 9.94 14.94 -4.86
CA PRO A 90 11.11 14.25 -4.36
C PRO A 90 10.84 12.74 -4.22
N LYS A 91 11.57 11.92 -4.98
CA LYS A 91 11.59 10.44 -4.87
C LYS A 91 11.75 9.94 -3.43
N SER A 92 12.53 10.63 -2.59
CA SER A 92 12.72 10.26 -1.18
C SER A 92 11.43 10.27 -0.32
N LYS A 93 10.35 10.88 -0.81
CA LYS A 93 9.04 10.91 -0.12
C LYS A 93 8.05 9.88 -0.66
N LYS A 94 8.38 9.17 -1.73
CA LYS A 94 7.48 8.28 -2.47
C LYS A 94 7.51 6.86 -1.91
N THR A 95 6.33 6.29 -1.67
CA THR A 95 6.19 4.90 -1.23
C THR A 95 6.21 3.92 -2.39
N SER A 96 5.90 4.36 -3.60
CA SER A 96 5.98 3.56 -4.84
C SER A 96 7.35 2.91 -5.05
N ILE A 97 8.42 3.56 -4.57
CA ILE A 97 9.80 3.06 -4.60
C ILE A 97 9.95 1.73 -3.89
N HIS A 98 9.13 1.45 -2.87
CA HIS A 98 9.17 0.16 -2.17
C HIS A 98 8.98 -0.99 -3.16
N ALA A 99 8.02 -0.87 -4.09
CA ALA A 99 7.80 -1.88 -5.12
C ALA A 99 9.04 -2.07 -6.00
N LYS A 100 9.69 -0.98 -6.45
CA LYS A 100 10.89 -1.08 -7.30
C LYS A 100 12.08 -1.70 -6.57
N VAL A 101 12.23 -1.44 -5.27
CA VAL A 101 13.31 -2.02 -4.45
C VAL A 101 13.07 -3.53 -4.21
N LEU A 102 11.82 -3.95 -4.05
CA LEU A 102 11.44 -5.33 -3.72
C LEU A 102 11.28 -6.23 -4.97
N ALA A 103 10.85 -5.66 -6.10
CA ALA A 103 10.62 -6.36 -7.35
C ALA A 103 11.36 -5.68 -8.52
N PRO A 104 12.70 -5.55 -8.47
CA PRO A 104 13.46 -4.74 -9.42
C PRO A 104 13.36 -5.20 -10.88
N LEU A 105 13.02 -6.49 -11.11
CA LEU A 105 12.88 -7.07 -12.44
C LEU A 105 11.51 -6.81 -13.08
N ASP A 106 10.47 -6.59 -12.27
CA ASP A 106 9.10 -6.44 -12.77
C ASP A 106 8.57 -5.01 -12.63
N VAL A 107 9.29 -4.13 -11.96
CA VAL A 107 8.90 -2.73 -11.80
C VAL A 107 9.80 -1.86 -12.67
N VAL A 108 9.23 -0.95 -13.46
CA VAL A 108 9.97 0.09 -14.19
C VAL A 108 9.44 1.45 -13.75
N MET A 109 10.35 2.39 -13.48
CA MET A 109 9.99 3.73 -13.04
C MET A 109 10.43 4.74 -14.08
N PHE A 110 9.49 5.53 -14.57
CA PHE A 110 9.66 6.58 -15.57
C PHE A 110 9.41 7.95 -14.91
N ASP A 111 10.05 8.99 -15.44
CA ASP A 111 9.77 10.37 -15.04
C ASP A 111 8.98 11.06 -16.16
N ASP A 112 7.84 11.69 -15.87
CA ASP A 112 7.09 12.46 -16.88
C ASP A 112 7.95 13.63 -17.43
N PRO A 113 7.96 13.90 -18.76
CA PRO A 113 7.20 13.24 -19.83
C PRO A 113 7.95 12.09 -20.52
N ASP A 114 9.06 11.58 -19.98
CA ASP A 114 9.80 10.47 -20.59
C ASP A 114 9.20 9.10 -20.20
N ILE A 115 8.08 8.76 -20.85
CA ILE A 115 7.34 7.50 -20.66
C ILE A 115 7.25 6.68 -21.96
N PRO A 116 7.02 5.36 -21.91
CA PRO A 116 6.77 4.56 -23.10
C PRO A 116 5.54 5.02 -23.88
N ASP A 117 5.50 4.71 -25.17
CA ASP A 117 4.31 4.85 -25.99
C ASP A 117 3.45 3.59 -25.92
N TYR A 118 2.36 3.65 -25.17
CA TYR A 118 1.46 2.51 -24.97
C TYR A 118 0.38 2.37 -26.05
N ARG A 119 0.32 3.26 -27.05
CA ARG A 119 -0.77 3.28 -28.05
C ARG A 119 -0.90 1.98 -28.84
N GLN A 120 0.23 1.31 -29.10
CA GLN A 120 0.28 0.05 -29.86
C GLN A 120 -0.02 -1.19 -29.01
N GLU A 121 -0.01 -1.07 -27.67
CA GLU A 121 -0.22 -2.18 -26.74
C GLU A 121 -1.38 -1.92 -25.76
N LYS A 122 -2.28 -0.99 -26.09
CA LYS A 122 -3.38 -0.54 -25.22
C LYS A 122 -4.26 -1.67 -24.68
N ASP A 123 -4.41 -2.76 -25.44
CA ASP A 123 -5.24 -3.91 -25.07
C ASP A 123 -4.52 -4.88 -24.11
N GLU A 124 -3.24 -4.65 -23.82
CA GLU A 124 -2.40 -5.42 -22.90
C GLU A 124 -1.92 -4.60 -21.69
N VAL A 125 -2.34 -3.33 -21.58
CA VAL A 125 -1.89 -2.39 -20.55
C VAL A 125 -3.08 -1.79 -19.80
N LEU A 126 -3.06 -1.94 -18.49
CA LEU A 126 -4.02 -1.33 -17.58
C LEU A 126 -3.49 -0.01 -17.01
N LEU A 127 -4.41 0.88 -16.63
CA LEU A 127 -4.10 2.07 -15.84
C LEU A 127 -4.84 2.00 -14.50
N LEU A 128 -4.11 1.96 -13.38
CA LEU A 128 -4.72 2.03 -12.04
C LEU A 128 -5.11 3.48 -11.76
N PHE A 129 -6.35 3.82 -12.07
CA PHE A 129 -6.87 5.16 -11.85
C PHE A 129 -8.40 5.12 -11.69
N PRO A 130 -8.97 5.76 -10.64
CA PRO A 130 -10.41 5.74 -10.39
C PRO A 130 -11.15 6.76 -11.27
N SER A 131 -11.12 6.57 -12.59
CA SER A 131 -11.94 7.35 -13.52
C SER A 131 -13.41 6.89 -13.50
N PRO A 132 -14.37 7.71 -13.99
CA PRO A 132 -15.79 7.33 -14.03
C PRO A 132 -16.08 6.04 -14.81
N ASP A 133 -15.24 5.71 -15.79
CA ASP A 133 -15.30 4.51 -16.63
C ASP A 133 -14.38 3.36 -16.15
N ALA A 134 -13.73 3.52 -14.99
CA ALA A 134 -12.85 2.51 -14.44
C ALA A 134 -13.64 1.25 -14.03
N LYS A 135 -13.19 0.11 -14.53
CA LYS A 135 -13.78 -1.20 -14.19
C LYS A 135 -13.19 -1.73 -12.90
N ASN A 136 -13.98 -2.45 -12.12
CA ASN A 136 -13.43 -3.23 -11.01
C ASN A 136 -12.55 -4.35 -11.58
N ILE A 137 -11.49 -4.75 -10.86
CA ILE A 137 -10.64 -5.87 -11.28
C ILE A 137 -11.45 -7.16 -11.48
N SER A 138 -12.53 -7.35 -10.71
CA SER A 138 -13.46 -8.49 -10.85
C SER A 138 -14.23 -8.52 -12.18
N GLU A 139 -14.37 -7.38 -12.86
CA GLU A 139 -15.18 -7.22 -14.09
C GLU A 139 -14.37 -7.43 -15.37
N ILE A 140 -13.06 -7.60 -15.27
CA ILE A 140 -12.17 -7.78 -16.42
C ILE A 140 -11.50 -9.16 -16.41
N ASP A 141 -11.14 -9.61 -17.60
CA ASP A 141 -10.23 -10.74 -17.77
C ASP A 141 -8.80 -10.26 -17.61
N VAL A 142 -8.30 -10.34 -16.36
CA VAL A 142 -6.97 -9.88 -15.98
C VAL A 142 -5.84 -10.60 -16.72
N THR A 143 -6.08 -11.80 -17.25
CA THR A 143 -5.06 -12.64 -17.90
C THR A 143 -4.61 -12.10 -19.26
N LYS A 144 -5.37 -11.17 -19.84
CA LYS A 144 -5.04 -10.50 -21.11
C LYS A 144 -3.98 -9.41 -20.96
N TYR A 145 -3.78 -8.91 -19.75
CA TYR A 145 -2.92 -7.77 -19.50
C TYR A 145 -1.54 -8.22 -19.07
N LYS A 146 -0.52 -7.53 -19.59
CA LYS A 146 0.90 -7.78 -19.30
C LYS A 146 1.51 -6.71 -18.41
N LYS A 147 0.88 -5.53 -18.35
CA LYS A 147 1.37 -4.36 -17.60
C LYS A 147 0.25 -3.64 -16.88
N ILE A 148 0.59 -3.06 -15.74
CA ILE A 148 -0.22 -2.06 -15.04
C ILE A 148 0.59 -0.76 -14.91
N ILE A 149 -0.05 0.37 -15.19
CA ILE A 149 0.51 1.69 -14.98
C ILE A 149 -0.05 2.28 -13.68
N VAL A 150 0.84 2.85 -12.87
CA VAL A 150 0.50 3.64 -11.67
C VAL A 150 1.14 5.02 -11.79
N ILE A 151 0.36 6.07 -11.56
CA ILE A 151 0.87 7.44 -11.54
C ILE A 151 1.20 7.83 -10.09
N ASP A 152 2.46 8.15 -9.83
CA ASP A 152 2.97 8.51 -8.51
C ASP A 152 3.22 10.03 -8.39
N SER A 153 2.13 10.78 -8.27
CA SER A 153 2.12 12.24 -8.14
C SER A 153 1.00 12.71 -7.22
N THR A 154 1.00 14.01 -6.89
CA THR A 154 -0.20 14.61 -6.26
C THR A 154 -1.38 14.58 -7.24
N TRP A 155 -2.61 14.57 -6.72
CA TRP A 155 -3.84 14.60 -7.52
C TRP A 155 -3.89 15.74 -8.54
N SER A 156 -3.34 16.91 -8.20
CA SER A 156 -3.27 18.05 -9.12
C SER A 156 -2.33 17.79 -10.29
N GLN A 157 -1.16 17.18 -10.05
CA GLN A 157 -0.20 16.83 -11.10
C GLN A 157 -0.66 15.64 -11.94
N THR A 158 -1.37 14.68 -11.34
CA THR A 158 -1.91 13.50 -12.04
C THR A 158 -2.76 13.89 -13.25
N LYS A 159 -3.58 14.96 -13.13
CA LYS A 159 -4.39 15.48 -14.24
C LYS A 159 -3.55 15.95 -15.43
N GLY A 160 -2.34 16.44 -15.21
CA GLY A 160 -1.41 16.82 -16.27
C GLY A 160 -0.85 15.60 -16.99
N ILE A 161 -0.37 14.62 -16.24
CA ILE A 161 0.18 13.36 -16.76
C ILE A 161 -0.88 12.61 -17.57
N LEU A 162 -2.12 12.55 -17.06
CA LEU A 162 -3.25 11.91 -17.73
C LEU A 162 -3.67 12.57 -19.04
N ARG A 163 -3.19 13.77 -19.40
CA ARG A 163 -3.43 14.38 -20.72
C ARG A 163 -2.44 13.91 -21.78
N ASN A 164 -1.40 13.16 -21.40
CA ASN A 164 -0.45 12.61 -22.36
C ASN A 164 -1.17 11.65 -23.31
N GLU A 165 -1.03 11.86 -24.62
CA GLU A 165 -1.66 11.03 -25.66
C GLU A 165 -1.30 9.54 -25.56
N ARG A 166 -0.11 9.24 -25.01
CA ARG A 166 0.36 7.86 -24.81
C ARG A 166 -0.38 7.11 -23.71
N LEU A 167 -1.19 7.79 -22.91
CA LEU A 167 -2.02 7.18 -21.86
C LEU A 167 -3.51 7.18 -22.21
N GLN A 168 -3.91 7.82 -23.32
CA GLN A 168 -5.32 7.92 -23.71
C GLN A 168 -5.86 6.57 -24.19
N GLY A 169 -7.10 6.27 -23.80
CA GLY A 169 -7.81 5.07 -24.24
C GLY A 169 -7.34 3.77 -23.58
N LEU A 170 -6.41 3.83 -22.63
CA LEU A 170 -6.08 2.68 -21.78
C LEU A 170 -7.27 2.30 -20.91
N GLN A 171 -7.48 1.00 -20.68
CA GLN A 171 -8.50 0.54 -19.73
C GLN A 171 -8.10 0.96 -18.32
N CYS A 172 -8.85 1.92 -17.76
CA CYS A 172 -8.74 2.26 -16.36
C CYS A 172 -9.34 1.16 -15.49
N VAL A 173 -8.67 0.83 -14.40
CA VAL A 173 -9.16 -0.10 -13.38
C VAL A 173 -9.16 0.57 -12.02
N ARG A 174 -10.10 0.14 -11.19
CA ARG A 174 -10.17 0.47 -9.77
C ARG A 174 -10.15 -0.80 -8.93
N ILE A 175 -9.52 -0.68 -7.78
CA ILE A 175 -9.56 -1.66 -6.70
C ILE A 175 -10.78 -1.38 -5.81
N GLN A 176 -11.12 -2.34 -4.96
CA GLN A 176 -12.11 -2.14 -3.92
C GLN A 176 -11.68 -1.03 -2.95
N THR A 177 -12.64 -0.56 -2.13
CA THR A 177 -12.36 0.42 -1.08
C THR A 177 -11.61 -0.25 0.06
N TYR A 178 -10.47 0.34 0.43
CA TYR A 178 -9.66 -0.07 1.58
C TYR A 178 -9.27 1.14 2.41
N GLU A 179 -9.04 0.93 3.70
CA GLU A 179 -8.53 1.97 4.57
C GLU A 179 -7.00 2.00 4.59
N THR A 180 -6.45 3.18 4.34
CA THR A 180 -5.02 3.46 4.43
C THR A 180 -4.52 3.30 5.85
N LYS A 181 -3.32 2.76 5.96
CA LYS A 181 -2.47 2.74 7.16
C LYS A 181 -1.36 3.79 7.07
N PHE A 182 -1.44 4.72 6.11
CA PHE A 182 -0.40 5.72 5.89
C PHE A 182 -0.33 6.73 7.03
N TRP A 183 0.90 7.04 7.44
CA TRP A 183 1.21 7.81 8.64
C TRP A 183 1.38 9.31 8.40
N ARG A 184 1.30 9.76 7.15
CA ARG A 184 1.35 11.19 6.85
C ARG A 184 -0.06 11.69 6.69
N TYR A 185 -0.32 12.83 7.31
CA TYR A 185 -1.58 13.55 7.14
C TYR A 185 -1.88 13.79 5.66
N GLN A 186 -3.13 13.54 5.29
CA GLN A 186 -3.71 13.87 4.00
C GLN A 186 -5.02 14.62 4.25
N ASP A 187 -5.37 15.56 3.37
CA ASP A 187 -6.63 16.31 3.42
C ASP A 187 -7.79 15.56 2.74
N HIS A 188 -7.76 14.22 2.82
CA HIS A 188 -8.71 13.32 2.15
C HIS A 188 -9.10 12.17 3.11
N GLY A 189 -10.15 11.43 2.76
CA GLY A 189 -10.65 10.32 3.56
C GLY A 189 -9.66 9.16 3.70
N ARG A 190 -9.98 8.20 4.59
CA ARG A 190 -9.13 7.02 4.86
C ARG A 190 -9.03 6.07 3.66
N GLU A 191 -9.91 6.20 2.68
CA GLU A 191 -9.89 5.51 1.40
C GLU A 191 -8.78 5.99 0.43
N PHE A 192 -8.09 7.10 0.76
CA PHE A 192 -7.00 7.63 -0.05
C PHE A 192 -5.67 6.96 0.30
N LEU A 193 -5.47 5.82 -0.35
CA LEU A 193 -4.30 4.97 -0.19
C LEU A 193 -2.99 5.66 -0.58
N ALA A 194 -1.90 5.32 0.12
CA ALA A 194 -0.57 5.59 -0.39
C ALA A 194 -0.32 4.79 -1.67
N THR A 195 0.56 5.27 -2.56
CA THR A 195 0.83 4.61 -3.86
C THR A 195 1.20 3.13 -3.71
N ILE A 196 2.01 2.77 -2.71
CA ILE A 196 2.35 1.35 -2.44
C ILE A 196 1.16 0.50 -1.98
N GLU A 197 0.22 1.09 -1.24
CA GLU A 197 -0.98 0.37 -0.81
C GLU A 197 -1.89 0.11 -2.02
N ALA A 198 -2.06 1.10 -2.90
CA ALA A 198 -2.79 0.93 -4.15
C ALA A 198 -2.17 -0.15 -5.05
N ILE A 199 -0.83 -0.15 -5.19
CA ILE A 199 -0.07 -1.21 -5.89
C ILE A 199 -0.33 -2.57 -5.23
N TYR A 200 -0.22 -2.67 -3.90
CA TYR A 200 -0.45 -3.91 -3.16
C TYR A 200 -1.86 -4.46 -3.38
N TYR A 201 -2.90 -3.63 -3.21
CA TYR A 201 -4.28 -4.07 -3.33
C TYR A 201 -4.63 -4.44 -4.77
N PHE A 202 -4.06 -3.76 -5.78
CA PHE A 202 -4.17 -4.19 -7.17
C PHE A 202 -3.66 -5.62 -7.35
N TYR A 203 -2.43 -5.90 -6.89
CA TYR A 203 -1.85 -7.23 -7.04
C TYR A 203 -2.52 -8.31 -6.18
N ARG A 204 -3.03 -7.96 -5.01
CA ARG A 204 -3.85 -8.84 -4.18
C ARG A 204 -5.12 -9.26 -4.91
N GLU A 205 -5.89 -8.30 -5.42
CA GLU A 205 -7.13 -8.58 -6.16
C GLU A 205 -6.84 -9.32 -7.48
N TYR A 206 -5.74 -8.98 -8.16
CA TYR A 206 -5.28 -9.73 -9.33
C TYR A 206 -5.01 -11.19 -8.98
N GLN A 207 -4.27 -11.47 -7.91
CA GLN A 207 -3.98 -12.83 -7.45
C GLN A 207 -5.25 -13.59 -7.09
N GLN A 208 -6.17 -12.95 -6.35
CA GLN A 208 -7.48 -13.53 -6.08
C GLN A 208 -8.21 -13.89 -7.37
N ARG A 209 -8.16 -13.02 -8.38
CA ARG A 209 -8.87 -13.25 -9.65
C ARG A 209 -8.35 -14.46 -10.40
N ILE A 210 -7.03 -14.71 -10.39
CA ILE A 210 -6.41 -15.86 -11.06
C ILE A 210 -6.45 -17.14 -10.20
N ASN A 211 -6.57 -17.01 -8.88
CA ASN A 211 -6.58 -18.13 -7.93
C ASN A 211 -7.99 -18.49 -7.41
N GLY A 212 -9.05 -18.20 -8.19
CA GLY A 212 -10.42 -18.59 -7.85
C GLY A 212 -10.99 -17.93 -6.59
N GLY A 213 -10.59 -16.68 -6.32
CA GLY A 213 -11.02 -15.87 -5.17
C GLY A 213 -10.12 -15.98 -3.94
N VAL A 214 -9.15 -16.90 -3.96
CA VAL A 214 -8.27 -17.17 -2.80
C VAL A 214 -7.04 -16.28 -2.86
N TYR A 215 -6.68 -15.67 -1.72
CA TYR A 215 -5.42 -14.95 -1.52
C TYR A 215 -4.63 -15.63 -0.40
N ARG A 216 -3.34 -15.88 -0.61
CA ARG A 216 -2.47 -16.59 0.35
C ARG A 216 -1.32 -15.73 0.85
N GLY A 217 -1.36 -14.42 0.62
CA GLY A 217 -0.30 -13.50 1.06
C GLY A 217 0.85 -13.35 0.07
N GLU A 218 0.67 -13.81 -1.18
CA GLU A 218 1.72 -13.84 -2.21
C GLU A 218 2.36 -12.47 -2.44
N MET A 219 1.59 -11.40 -2.22
CA MET A 219 1.97 -10.02 -2.50
C MET A 219 2.21 -9.20 -1.22
N ASP A 220 2.10 -9.80 -0.02
CA ASP A 220 2.16 -9.09 1.27
C ASP A 220 3.51 -8.37 1.48
N ASN A 221 4.59 -8.97 0.98
CA ASN A 221 5.91 -8.36 1.03
C ASN A 221 6.03 -7.04 0.26
N LEU A 222 5.10 -6.66 -0.62
CA LEU A 222 5.04 -5.30 -1.19
C LEU A 222 4.94 -4.23 -0.08
N LEU A 223 4.36 -4.60 1.06
CA LEU A 223 4.22 -3.76 2.25
C LEU A 223 5.39 -3.89 3.22
N TYR A 224 6.48 -4.60 2.90
CA TYR A 224 7.63 -4.80 3.79
C TYR A 224 8.20 -3.48 4.34
N TYR A 225 8.69 -2.61 3.46
CA TYR A 225 9.18 -1.29 3.90
C TYR A 225 8.07 -0.40 4.49
N PHE A 226 6.85 -0.53 3.99
CA PHE A 226 5.72 0.28 4.45
C PHE A 226 5.36 -0.03 5.91
N SER A 227 5.19 -1.30 6.25
CA SER A 227 4.90 -1.78 7.59
C SER A 227 6.07 -1.55 8.55
N PHE A 228 7.33 -1.69 8.08
CA PHE A 228 8.50 -1.29 8.84
C PHE A 228 8.46 0.18 9.24
N PHE A 229 8.23 1.09 8.28
CA PHE A 229 8.17 2.53 8.57
C PHE A 229 6.97 2.91 9.43
N TYR A 230 5.83 2.27 9.20
CA TYR A 230 4.67 2.40 10.08
C TYR A 230 5.06 2.11 11.53
N ASN A 231 5.64 0.93 11.79
CA ASN A 231 6.04 0.51 13.13
C ASN A 231 7.14 1.38 13.74
N LEU A 232 8.11 1.83 12.92
CA LEU A 232 9.15 2.76 13.36
C LEU A 232 8.53 4.07 13.87
N ILE A 233 7.55 4.60 13.14
CA ILE A 233 6.88 5.84 13.50
C ILE A 233 6.03 5.65 14.74
N GLN A 234 5.26 4.57 14.83
CA GLN A 234 4.54 4.21 16.06
C GLN A 234 5.47 4.19 17.27
N GLY A 235 6.62 3.52 17.16
CA GLY A 235 7.63 3.47 18.23
C GLY A 235 8.17 4.84 18.63
N VAL A 236 8.42 5.74 17.66
CA VAL A 236 8.87 7.11 17.92
C VAL A 236 7.81 7.91 18.68
N TYR A 237 6.54 7.81 18.32
CA TYR A 237 5.48 8.54 19.01
C TYR A 237 5.24 8.01 20.43
N LYS A 238 5.17 6.68 20.59
CA LYS A 238 5.03 6.01 21.90
C LYS A 238 6.16 6.38 22.84
N LYS A 239 7.43 6.29 22.40
CA LYS A 239 8.60 6.63 23.22
C LYS A 239 8.60 8.08 23.71
N ASN A 240 8.05 9.00 22.90
CA ASN A 240 7.99 10.42 23.25
C ASN A 240 6.70 10.80 24.00
N ASN A 241 5.82 9.84 24.31
CA ASN A 241 4.48 10.07 24.85
C ASN A 241 3.71 11.15 24.06
N LYS A 242 3.77 11.08 22.73
CA LYS A 242 3.11 12.02 21.83
C LYS A 242 1.95 11.34 21.12
N GLU A 243 0.83 12.04 21.05
CA GLU A 243 -0.26 11.70 20.15
C GLU A 243 0.02 12.20 18.73
N PHE A 244 -0.68 11.62 17.77
CA PHE A 244 -0.70 12.11 16.40
C PHE A 244 -1.96 12.94 16.18
N ASN A 245 -1.89 14.23 16.51
CA ASN A 245 -3.04 15.15 16.57
C ASN A 245 -3.83 15.32 15.26
N ARG A 246 -3.35 14.76 14.14
CA ARG A 246 -3.99 14.88 12.82
C ARG A 246 -4.76 13.64 12.37
N ILE A 247 -4.61 12.51 13.07
CA ILE A 247 -5.34 11.27 12.82
C ILE A 247 -5.69 10.68 14.18
N GLU A 248 -6.97 10.72 14.53
CA GLU A 248 -7.48 10.19 15.79
C GLU A 248 -7.17 8.69 15.92
N GLY A 249 -6.77 8.25 17.13
CA GLY A 249 -6.46 6.85 17.41
C GLY A 249 -5.25 6.28 16.66
N TYR A 250 -4.50 7.10 15.91
CA TYR A 250 -3.39 6.62 15.09
C TYR A 250 -2.25 6.02 15.91
N VAL A 251 -1.99 6.55 17.11
CA VAL A 251 -1.03 5.96 18.06
C VAL A 251 -1.83 5.37 19.21
N LYS A 252 -1.88 4.04 19.30
CA LYS A 252 -2.40 3.36 20.50
C LYS A 252 -1.39 3.50 21.64
N LEU A 253 -1.53 4.53 22.46
CA LEU A 253 -0.75 4.73 23.69
C LEU A 253 -1.27 3.78 24.78
N GLU A 254 -0.38 3.21 25.58
CA GLU A 254 -0.79 2.53 26.81
C GLU A 254 -1.29 3.58 27.81
N PRO A 255 -2.35 3.30 28.60
CA PRO A 255 -2.81 4.23 29.62
C PRO A 255 -1.66 4.49 30.62
N PRO A 256 -1.49 5.73 31.10
CA PRO A 256 -0.43 6.05 32.04
C PRO A 256 -0.56 5.16 33.29
N THR A 257 0.53 4.47 33.64
CA THR A 257 0.60 3.63 34.85
C THR A 257 0.33 4.54 36.05
N LYS A 258 -0.77 4.30 36.76
CA LYS A 258 -1.06 5.04 38.00
C LYS A 258 0.10 4.78 38.97
N ALA A 259 0.88 5.81 39.27
CA ALA A 259 1.86 5.76 40.35
C ALA A 259 1.11 5.42 41.64
N ILE A 260 1.42 4.28 42.22
CA ILE A 260 0.96 3.91 43.56
C ILE A 260 1.64 4.91 44.50
N LYS A 261 0.85 5.84 45.05
CA LYS A 261 1.30 6.61 46.22
C LYS A 261 1.39 5.62 47.37
N THR A 262 2.61 5.24 47.73
CA THR A 262 2.88 4.69 49.06
C THR A 262 2.75 5.86 50.03
N ASP A 263 1.61 5.96 50.69
CA ASP A 263 1.50 6.78 51.89
C ASP A 263 2.39 6.13 52.95
N GLU A 264 3.59 6.68 53.14
CA GLU A 264 4.39 6.44 54.34
C GLU A 264 3.61 7.04 55.52
N ALA A 265 3.04 6.16 56.33
CA ALA A 265 2.51 6.51 57.64
C ALA A 265 3.69 6.91 58.55
N GLU A 266 3.90 8.22 58.72
CA GLU A 266 4.68 8.75 59.83
C GLU A 266 3.91 8.57 61.15
N LYS A 267 4.72 8.33 62.19
CA LYS A 267 4.37 7.95 63.57
C LYS A 267 3.51 8.96 64.33
#